data_AF-A0A485LZR6-F1
#
_entry.id   AF-A0A485LZR6-F1
#
_cell.length_a   1.000
_cell.length_b   1.000
_cell.length_c   1.000
_cell.angle_alpha   90.00
_cell.angle_beta   90.00
_cell.angle_gamma   90.00
#
_symmetry.space_group_name_H-M   'P 1'
#
loop_
_entity.id
_entity.type
_entity.pdbx_description
1 polymer ?
#
loop_
_entity_poly.entity_id
_entity_poly.type
_entity_poly.pdbx_seq_one_letter_code
_entity_poly.pdbx_strand_id
1 'polypeptide(L)'
;MQSAQVLIQRNLQRARYSLPFFDPGLRDLITLIPPLLSEGSPSVGIYGRPGCSAREYKLLAGYLGRKPAIIADRLPDRVLIESLIALPMPSLAGRHSTSLMLVCLLRDEDYGEEVRAKIASVAQVFEKIGTPLTGVVGTGPLGQLLVYDIMRTGIVLAGKHPVTNKNAASDACIYIGGLPGIITEMHEPARRREWNPFSHYLDNQTAEFIRKKDYPSALSAPSANPFIIPYLHMLHHHEEHMDRGQIEKMRMSLLGLFSSFPPTREFMQGLRAAWKMDSVPEDFRGLDFTGALRLRKWIVPLERDELPVFSWPPSMSFELDRLDLVQERRNWGIAQTREFRHAHAWVVLTWAALAGLAGRATRITAPRELHMKPSARNILLEGIDALLLGKDSLIPQDHLQGAIHLKEGRFFFSSGPFAILEKGNKHCIELFETIKKKALLDDINLGKDRKKE
;
A
#
# COMPACT_ATOMS: atom_id res chain seq x y z
N MET A 1 -31.31 27.77 -6.28
CA MET A 1 -30.85 26.55 -6.96
C MET A 1 -29.87 26.96 -8.06
N GLN A 2 -28.60 26.53 -8.01
CA GLN A 2 -27.66 26.77 -9.11
C GLN A 2 -28.02 25.83 -10.28
N SER A 3 -27.97 26.33 -11.52
CA SER A 3 -28.31 25.51 -12.69
C SER A 3 -27.33 24.35 -12.86
N ALA A 4 -27.78 23.22 -13.40
CA ALA A 4 -26.93 22.04 -13.64
C ALA A 4 -25.66 22.37 -14.45
N GLN A 5 -25.75 23.34 -15.38
CA GLN A 5 -24.60 23.87 -16.11
C GLN A 5 -23.57 24.57 -15.21
N VAL A 6 -24.00 25.30 -14.17
CA VAL A 6 -23.09 25.96 -13.22
C VAL A 6 -22.37 24.93 -12.37
N LEU A 7 -23.04 23.86 -11.94
CA LEU A 7 -22.41 22.75 -11.21
C LEU A 7 -21.41 21.97 -12.08
N ILE A 8 -21.77 21.67 -13.32
CA ILE A 8 -20.88 21.04 -14.31
C ILE A 8 -19.67 21.94 -14.61
N GLN A 9 -19.87 23.25 -14.81
CA GLN A 9 -18.77 24.19 -15.05
C GLN A 9 -17.87 24.37 -13.83
N ARG A 10 -18.43 24.43 -12.62
CA ARG A 10 -17.66 24.52 -11.38
C ARG A 10 -16.86 23.23 -11.12
N ASN A 11 -17.36 22.08 -11.57
CA ASN A 11 -16.64 20.81 -11.52
C ASN A 11 -15.61 20.67 -12.64
N LEU A 12 -15.86 21.15 -13.85
CA LEU A 12 -14.83 21.30 -14.88
C LEU A 12 -13.74 22.26 -14.42
N GLN A 13 -14.08 23.32 -13.68
CA GLN A 13 -13.13 24.21 -13.03
C GLN A 13 -12.35 23.47 -11.93
N ARG A 14 -13.01 22.76 -10.99
CA ARG A 14 -12.34 21.91 -9.97
C ARG A 14 -11.43 20.85 -10.59
N ALA A 15 -11.90 20.12 -11.58
CA ALA A 15 -11.10 19.17 -12.35
C ALA A 15 -9.92 19.89 -13.01
N ARG A 16 -10.12 21.06 -13.64
CA ARG A 16 -9.03 21.90 -14.17
C ARG A 16 -8.06 22.42 -13.11
N TYR A 17 -8.46 22.54 -11.84
CA TYR A 17 -7.59 22.89 -10.71
C TYR A 17 -6.81 21.67 -10.17
N SER A 18 -7.33 20.45 -10.30
CA SER A 18 -6.63 19.20 -9.90
C SER A 18 -5.77 18.59 -11.01
N LEU A 19 -6.12 18.84 -12.28
CA LEU A 19 -5.43 18.36 -13.47
C LEU A 19 -4.10 19.05 -13.89
N PRO A 20 -3.69 20.25 -13.41
CA PRO A 20 -2.45 20.89 -13.88
C PRO A 20 -1.16 20.19 -13.43
N PHE A 21 -1.28 19.20 -12.55
CA PHE A 21 -0.15 18.50 -11.95
C PHE A 21 0.06 17.09 -12.53
N PHE A 22 -0.88 16.58 -13.31
CA PHE A 22 -0.63 15.39 -14.10
C PHE A 22 0.22 15.77 -15.31
N ASP A 23 1.06 14.82 -15.74
CA ASP A 23 1.71 14.92 -17.04
C ASP A 23 0.67 15.27 -18.12
N PRO A 24 0.97 16.19 -19.06
CA PRO A 24 0.01 16.61 -20.08
C PRO A 24 -0.62 15.42 -20.84
N GLY A 25 0.13 14.35 -21.09
CA GLY A 25 -0.38 13.16 -21.75
C GLY A 25 -1.34 12.35 -20.87
N LEU A 26 -1.07 12.25 -19.57
CA LEU A 26 -1.98 11.61 -18.61
C LEU A 26 -3.27 12.42 -18.43
N ARG A 27 -3.16 13.75 -18.36
CA ARG A 27 -4.32 14.64 -18.29
C ARG A 27 -5.24 14.45 -19.49
N ASP A 28 -4.68 14.44 -20.69
CA ASP A 28 -5.45 14.27 -21.92
C ASP A 28 -6.16 12.90 -21.91
N LEU A 29 -5.48 11.83 -21.51
CA LEU A 29 -6.10 10.51 -21.36
C LEU A 29 -7.23 10.47 -20.32
N ILE A 30 -7.08 11.10 -19.14
CA ILE A 30 -8.14 11.19 -18.14
C ILE A 30 -9.39 11.86 -18.73
N THR A 31 -9.21 12.93 -19.51
CA THR A 31 -10.35 13.60 -20.16
C THR A 31 -11.00 12.78 -21.27
N LEU A 32 -10.25 11.83 -21.85
CA LEU A 32 -10.73 10.90 -22.88
C LEU A 32 -11.39 9.64 -22.32
N ILE A 33 -11.37 9.40 -21.00
CA ILE A 33 -12.07 8.25 -20.41
C ILE A 33 -13.55 8.28 -20.83
N PRO A 34 -14.20 9.46 -20.89
CA PRO A 34 -15.53 9.66 -21.42
C PRO A 34 -15.85 8.87 -22.69
N PRO A 35 -15.24 9.33 -23.79
CA PRO A 35 -15.41 8.74 -25.09
C PRO A 35 -14.79 7.34 -25.21
N LEU A 36 -13.73 7.01 -24.46
CA LEU A 36 -13.16 5.66 -24.43
C LEU A 36 -14.18 4.60 -23.95
N LEU A 37 -15.01 4.94 -22.96
CA LEU A 37 -16.08 4.06 -22.48
C LEU A 37 -17.25 3.98 -23.47
N SER A 38 -17.54 5.07 -24.18
CA SER A 38 -18.66 5.15 -25.12
C SER A 38 -18.33 4.69 -26.55
N GLU A 39 -17.06 4.44 -26.87
CA GLU A 39 -16.60 3.98 -28.18
C GLU A 39 -16.72 2.46 -28.36
N GLY A 40 -17.05 1.98 -29.56
CA GLY A 40 -16.98 0.55 -29.90
C GLY A 40 -18.13 -0.30 -29.35
N SER A 41 -17.90 -1.61 -29.19
CA SER A 41 -18.88 -2.57 -28.67
C SER A 41 -18.25 -3.38 -27.54
N PRO A 42 -18.86 -3.46 -26.34
CA PRO A 42 -20.04 -2.72 -25.92
C PRO A 42 -19.79 -1.21 -25.82
N SER A 43 -20.84 -0.42 -26.08
CA SER A 43 -20.81 1.03 -25.96
C SER A 43 -21.52 1.43 -24.67
N VAL A 44 -20.77 2.00 -23.73
CA VAL A 44 -21.30 2.40 -22.44
C VAL A 44 -21.65 3.89 -22.45
N GLY A 45 -22.95 4.19 -22.44
CA GLY A 45 -23.45 5.55 -22.32
C GLY A 45 -23.41 6.05 -20.88
N ILE A 46 -23.17 7.35 -20.72
CA ILE A 46 -23.09 8.02 -19.41
C ILE A 46 -24.12 9.14 -19.36
N TYR A 47 -24.84 9.25 -18.24
CA TYR A 47 -25.89 10.23 -18.05
C TYR A 47 -25.39 11.66 -18.31
N GLY A 48 -26.21 12.46 -19.01
CA GLY A 48 -25.94 13.88 -19.24
C GLY A 48 -24.74 14.21 -20.15
N ARG A 49 -23.97 13.22 -20.65
CA ARG A 49 -22.84 13.46 -21.55
C ARG A 49 -23.34 13.55 -23.01
N PRO A 50 -23.20 14.72 -23.69
CA PRO A 50 -23.81 14.95 -24.99
C PRO A 50 -23.02 14.40 -26.20
N GLY A 51 -21.75 14.01 -26.04
CA GLY A 51 -20.95 13.39 -27.09
C GLY A 51 -19.44 13.61 -26.95
N CYS A 52 -18.71 13.44 -28.07
CA CYS A 52 -17.26 13.62 -28.19
C CYS A 52 -16.94 14.77 -29.15
N SER A 53 -16.23 15.79 -28.66
CA SER A 53 -15.81 16.93 -29.49
C SER A 53 -14.81 16.51 -30.58
N ALA A 54 -14.70 17.31 -31.65
CA ALA A 54 -13.73 17.06 -32.72
C ALA A 54 -12.27 17.00 -32.21
N ARG A 55 -11.95 17.76 -31.15
CA ARG A 55 -10.63 17.73 -30.51
C ARG A 55 -10.41 16.41 -29.76
N GLU A 56 -11.38 16.00 -28.95
CA GLU A 56 -11.34 14.71 -28.23
C GLU A 56 -11.25 13.55 -29.24
N TYR A 57 -12.00 13.61 -30.34
CA TYR A 57 -11.98 12.57 -31.37
C TYR A 57 -10.60 12.42 -32.04
N LYS A 58 -9.93 13.55 -32.35
CA LYS A 58 -8.55 13.53 -32.90
C LYS A 58 -7.54 12.97 -31.90
N LEU A 59 -7.63 13.38 -30.64
CA LEU A 59 -6.74 12.88 -29.59
C LEU A 59 -6.97 11.37 -29.36
N LEU A 60 -8.24 10.95 -29.29
CA LEU A 60 -8.64 9.56 -29.16
C LEU A 60 -8.08 8.70 -30.31
N ALA A 61 -8.17 9.19 -31.55
CA ALA A 61 -7.59 8.49 -32.70
C ALA A 61 -6.07 8.29 -32.55
N GLY A 62 -5.37 9.30 -32.01
CA GLY A 62 -3.94 9.23 -31.70
C GLY A 62 -3.60 8.14 -30.68
N TYR A 63 -4.33 8.08 -29.56
CA TYR A 63 -4.10 7.08 -28.51
C TYR A 63 -4.52 5.65 -28.90
N LEU A 64 -5.57 5.51 -29.72
CA LEU A 64 -6.02 4.21 -30.20
C LEU A 64 -5.17 3.67 -31.35
N GLY A 65 -4.43 4.53 -32.07
CA GLY A 65 -3.70 4.15 -33.29
C GLY A 65 -4.62 3.80 -34.48
N ARG A 66 -5.91 4.15 -34.39
CA ARG A 66 -6.93 3.89 -35.41
C ARG A 66 -8.01 4.97 -35.38
N LYS A 67 -8.85 5.03 -36.42
CA LYS A 67 -10.07 5.85 -36.38
C LYS A 67 -11.01 5.29 -35.29
N PRO A 68 -11.50 6.13 -34.36
CA PRO A 68 -12.50 5.71 -33.37
C PRO A 68 -13.78 5.25 -34.07
N ALA A 69 -14.47 4.25 -33.50
CA ALA A 69 -15.82 3.88 -33.94
C ALA A 69 -16.84 4.95 -33.53
N ILE A 70 -18.08 4.82 -34.00
CA ILE A 70 -19.17 5.72 -33.60
C ILE A 70 -19.29 5.69 -32.06
N ILE A 71 -19.16 6.86 -31.45
CA ILE A 71 -19.31 7.06 -30.01
C ILE A 71 -20.81 7.27 -29.78
N ALA A 72 -21.43 6.39 -29.00
CA ALA A 72 -22.87 6.47 -28.81
C ALA A 72 -23.24 7.74 -28.03
N ASP A 73 -24.00 8.62 -28.68
CA ASP A 73 -24.63 9.78 -28.04
C ASP A 73 -25.95 9.35 -27.39
N ARG A 74 -26.20 9.87 -26.18
CA ARG A 74 -27.49 10.21 -25.52
C ARG A 74 -28.73 9.29 -25.66
N LEU A 75 -28.66 8.11 -26.27
CA LEU A 75 -29.80 7.21 -26.35
C LEU A 75 -30.12 6.71 -24.93
N PRO A 76 -31.32 7.00 -24.37
CA PRO A 76 -31.68 6.66 -23.00
C PRO A 76 -31.47 5.19 -22.66
N ASP A 77 -31.61 4.32 -23.67
CA ASP A 77 -31.52 2.86 -23.58
C ASP A 77 -30.07 2.36 -23.52
N ARG A 78 -29.09 3.23 -23.79
CA ARG A 78 -27.65 2.92 -23.72
C ARG A 78 -26.95 3.60 -22.54
N VAL A 79 -27.68 4.37 -21.72
CA VAL A 79 -27.13 5.01 -20.52
C VAL A 79 -27.07 3.99 -19.39
N LEU A 80 -25.88 3.41 -19.19
CA LEU A 80 -25.63 2.40 -18.17
C LEU A 80 -25.01 3.02 -16.90
N ILE A 81 -24.26 4.12 -17.05
CA ILE A 81 -23.58 4.81 -15.94
C ILE A 81 -24.32 6.10 -15.59
N GLU A 82 -24.75 6.23 -14.33
CA GLU A 82 -25.32 7.46 -13.78
C GLU A 82 -24.25 8.49 -13.41
N SER A 83 -23.13 8.05 -12.86
CA SER A 83 -22.00 8.91 -12.49
C SER A 83 -20.67 8.22 -12.71
N LEU A 84 -19.73 8.95 -13.31
CA LEU A 84 -18.37 8.49 -13.56
C LEU A 84 -17.39 9.43 -12.88
N ILE A 85 -16.67 8.88 -11.91
CA ILE A 85 -15.72 9.62 -11.08
C ILE A 85 -14.35 8.95 -11.22
N ALA A 86 -13.32 9.75 -11.51
CA ALA A 86 -11.94 9.29 -11.45
C ALA A 86 -11.31 9.69 -10.11
N LEU A 87 -10.70 8.72 -9.44
CA LEU A 87 -9.90 8.90 -8.25
C LEU A 87 -8.43 8.69 -8.62
N PRO A 88 -7.63 9.75 -8.72
CA PRO A 88 -6.19 9.59 -8.84
C PRO A 88 -5.62 9.06 -7.52
N MET A 89 -4.86 7.98 -7.63
CA MET A 89 -4.24 7.30 -6.50
C MET A 89 -2.71 7.27 -6.69
N PRO A 90 -1.92 7.33 -5.61
CA PRO A 90 -0.51 7.01 -5.65
C PRO A 90 -0.27 5.61 -6.23
N SER A 91 0.68 5.45 -7.16
CA SER A 91 1.09 4.11 -7.63
C SER A 91 2.54 4.06 -8.08
N LEU A 92 3.31 3.18 -7.44
CA LEU A 92 4.71 2.89 -7.77
C LEU A 92 4.88 2.07 -9.06
N ALA A 93 3.84 1.36 -9.49
CA ALA A 93 3.87 0.60 -10.74
C ALA A 93 3.65 1.48 -11.98
N GLY A 94 3.25 2.76 -11.78
CA GLY A 94 2.97 3.68 -12.87
C GLY A 94 4.15 4.57 -13.25
N ARG A 95 4.40 4.74 -14.55
CA ARG A 95 5.34 5.68 -15.19
C ARG A 95 5.23 7.11 -14.65
N HIS A 96 4.04 7.53 -14.23
CA HIS A 96 3.78 8.87 -13.66
C HIS A 96 3.57 8.85 -12.13
N SER A 97 3.99 7.79 -11.43
CA SER A 97 3.73 7.60 -10.00
C SER A 97 2.24 7.65 -9.60
N THR A 98 1.36 7.44 -10.58
CA THR A 98 -0.09 7.59 -10.49
C THR A 98 -0.75 6.30 -10.97
N SER A 99 -1.79 5.86 -10.26
CA SER A 99 -2.84 5.01 -10.81
C SER A 99 -4.17 5.74 -10.79
N LEU A 100 -5.12 5.22 -11.54
CA LEU A 100 -6.48 5.73 -11.58
C LEU A 100 -7.44 4.64 -11.12
N MET A 101 -8.32 4.98 -10.19
CA MET A 101 -9.49 4.18 -9.87
C MET A 101 -10.72 4.87 -10.44
N LEU A 102 -11.43 4.20 -11.32
CA LEU A 102 -12.72 4.65 -11.82
C LEU A 102 -13.82 4.16 -10.90
N VAL A 103 -14.61 5.07 -10.36
CA VAL A 103 -15.86 4.75 -9.66
C VAL A 103 -17.00 4.98 -10.64
N CYS A 104 -17.65 3.89 -11.04
CA CYS A 104 -18.80 3.91 -11.93
C CYS A 104 -20.05 3.54 -11.13
N LEU A 105 -20.91 4.55 -10.93
CA LEU A 105 -22.24 4.35 -10.34
C LEU A 105 -23.20 4.02 -11.47
N LEU A 106 -23.74 2.80 -11.44
CA LEU A 106 -24.62 2.30 -12.48
C LEU A 106 -26.05 2.76 -12.27
N ARG A 107 -26.79 2.79 -13.39
CA ARG A 107 -28.25 2.96 -13.39
C ARG A 107 -28.96 1.69 -12.90
N ASP A 108 -28.42 0.53 -13.27
CA ASP A 108 -28.94 -0.78 -12.93
C ASP A 108 -27.78 -1.75 -12.65
N GLU A 109 -27.97 -2.67 -11.71
CA GLU A 109 -26.96 -3.66 -11.30
C GLU A 109 -26.61 -4.62 -12.45
N ASP A 110 -27.59 -4.90 -13.31
CA ASP A 110 -27.47 -5.83 -14.43
C ASP A 110 -26.40 -5.40 -15.46
N TYR A 111 -26.02 -4.12 -15.47
CA TYR A 111 -24.98 -3.59 -16.37
C TYR A 111 -23.55 -3.77 -15.83
N GLY A 112 -23.38 -4.36 -14.64
CA GLY A 112 -22.11 -4.53 -13.96
C GLY A 112 -21.02 -5.19 -14.80
N GLU A 113 -21.34 -6.31 -15.43
CA GLU A 113 -20.41 -7.08 -16.27
C GLU A 113 -19.93 -6.27 -17.48
N GLU A 114 -20.87 -5.63 -18.19
CA GLU A 114 -20.59 -4.85 -19.39
C GLU A 114 -19.67 -3.66 -19.10
N VAL A 115 -19.95 -2.94 -18.00
CA VAL A 115 -19.14 -1.80 -17.58
C VAL A 115 -17.76 -2.24 -17.09
N ARG A 116 -17.65 -3.35 -16.34
CA ARG A 116 -16.33 -3.90 -15.91
C ARG A 116 -15.48 -4.32 -17.10
N ALA A 117 -16.06 -5.01 -18.08
CA ALA A 117 -15.37 -5.39 -19.30
C ALA A 117 -14.87 -4.15 -20.06
N LYS A 118 -15.68 -3.10 -20.10
CA LYS A 118 -15.29 -1.84 -20.74
C LYS A 118 -14.16 -1.14 -20.02
N ILE A 119 -14.20 -1.07 -18.68
CA ILE A 119 -13.12 -0.51 -17.88
C ILE A 119 -11.82 -1.29 -18.11
N ALA A 120 -11.86 -2.62 -18.19
CA ALA A 120 -10.67 -3.43 -18.48
C ALA A 120 -10.07 -3.10 -19.86
N SER A 121 -10.91 -2.88 -20.87
CA SER A 121 -10.46 -2.43 -22.20
C SER A 121 -9.80 -1.04 -22.15
N VAL A 122 -10.37 -0.11 -21.40
CA VAL A 122 -9.77 1.23 -21.19
C VAL A 122 -8.45 1.11 -20.41
N ALA A 123 -8.38 0.21 -19.43
CA ALA A 123 -7.17 0.00 -18.64
C ALA A 123 -5.98 -0.42 -19.51
N GLN A 124 -6.18 -1.21 -20.57
CA GLN A 124 -5.13 -1.56 -21.53
C GLN A 124 -4.55 -0.35 -22.27
N VAL A 125 -5.35 0.69 -22.54
CA VAL A 125 -4.87 1.93 -23.17
C VAL A 125 -3.98 2.71 -22.19
N PHE A 126 -4.37 2.76 -20.92
CA PHE A 126 -3.60 3.38 -19.85
C PHE A 126 -2.33 2.59 -19.52
N GLU A 127 -2.36 1.26 -19.59
CA GLU A 127 -1.19 0.42 -19.34
C GLU A 127 -0.07 0.66 -20.38
N LYS A 128 -0.42 0.94 -21.65
CA LYS A 128 0.56 1.28 -22.70
C LYS A 128 1.36 2.54 -22.40
N ILE A 129 0.80 3.49 -21.66
CA ILE A 129 1.53 4.68 -21.18
C ILE A 129 2.13 4.48 -19.79
N GLY A 130 2.00 3.27 -19.24
CA GLY A 130 2.48 2.90 -17.92
C GLY A 130 1.65 3.53 -16.80
N THR A 131 0.34 3.69 -16.93
CA THR A 131 -0.52 4.15 -15.82
C THR A 131 -1.51 3.05 -15.46
N PRO A 132 -1.40 2.41 -14.29
CA PRO A 132 -2.38 1.40 -13.89
C PRO A 132 -3.77 2.03 -13.73
N LEU A 133 -4.80 1.37 -14.28
CA LEU A 133 -6.19 1.80 -14.15
C LEU A 133 -7.03 0.63 -13.64
N THR A 134 -7.84 0.89 -12.63
CA THR A 134 -8.76 -0.06 -12.01
C THR A 134 -10.18 0.51 -11.96
N GLY A 135 -11.18 -0.34 -11.74
CA GLY A 135 -12.58 0.06 -11.69
C GLY A 135 -13.32 -0.51 -10.49
N VAL A 136 -14.06 0.35 -9.81
CA VAL A 136 -15.11 -0.02 -8.86
C VAL A 136 -16.45 0.27 -9.53
N VAL A 137 -17.29 -0.75 -9.61
CA VAL A 137 -18.61 -0.68 -10.23
C VAL A 137 -19.65 -1.10 -9.21
N GLY A 138 -20.69 -0.29 -9.04
CA GLY A 138 -21.77 -0.58 -8.11
C GLY A 138 -22.98 0.34 -8.28
N THR A 139 -24.00 0.07 -7.48
CA THR A 139 -25.28 0.78 -7.41
C THR A 139 -25.48 1.31 -6.01
N GLY A 140 -26.00 2.53 -5.89
CA GLY A 140 -26.38 3.09 -4.58
C GLY A 140 -25.22 3.60 -3.69
N PRO A 141 -25.42 3.62 -2.36
CA PRO A 141 -24.47 4.18 -1.41
C PRO A 141 -23.17 3.37 -1.38
N LEU A 142 -22.06 4.09 -1.47
CA LEU A 142 -20.70 3.52 -1.47
C LEU A 142 -20.21 3.29 -0.04
N GLY A 143 -19.19 2.43 0.08
CA GLY A 143 -18.45 2.25 1.32
C GLY A 143 -17.89 3.59 1.84
N GLN A 144 -17.90 3.77 3.15
CA GLN A 144 -17.62 5.07 3.79
C GLN A 144 -16.25 5.66 3.43
N LEU A 145 -15.22 4.82 3.30
CA LEU A 145 -13.89 5.23 2.84
C LEU A 145 -13.89 5.74 1.41
N LEU A 146 -14.62 5.06 0.52
CA LEU A 146 -14.73 5.47 -0.88
C LEU A 146 -15.50 6.79 -1.00
N VAL A 147 -16.54 7.00 -0.19
CA VAL A 147 -17.23 8.29 -0.09
C VAL A 147 -16.26 9.39 0.35
N TYR A 148 -15.44 9.11 1.36
CA TYR A 148 -14.43 10.05 1.83
C TYR A 148 -13.41 10.42 0.73
N ASP A 149 -12.90 9.41 0.01
CA ASP A 149 -11.96 9.60 -1.09
C ASP A 149 -12.55 10.40 -2.24
N ILE A 150 -13.80 10.12 -2.63
CA ILE A 150 -14.52 10.89 -3.65
C ILE A 150 -14.65 12.35 -3.26
N MET A 151 -14.98 12.64 -2.00
CA MET A 151 -15.12 14.03 -1.55
C MET A 151 -13.78 14.77 -1.49
N ARG A 152 -12.68 14.03 -1.31
CA ARG A 152 -11.32 14.55 -1.17
C ARG A 152 -10.62 14.78 -2.51
N THR A 153 -10.61 13.77 -3.38
CA THR A 153 -9.84 13.75 -4.64
C THR A 153 -10.65 13.41 -5.88
N GLY A 154 -11.95 13.12 -5.74
CA GLY A 154 -12.82 12.72 -6.84
C GLY A 154 -12.94 13.76 -7.94
N ILE A 155 -12.59 13.35 -9.16
CA ILE A 155 -12.78 14.11 -10.38
C ILE A 155 -14.03 13.57 -11.07
N VAL A 156 -15.14 14.29 -11.02
CA VAL A 156 -16.36 13.91 -11.75
C VAL A 156 -16.13 14.13 -13.24
N LEU A 157 -16.00 13.05 -14.00
CA LEU A 157 -15.71 13.10 -15.45
C LEU A 157 -16.98 13.25 -16.29
N ALA A 158 -18.11 12.70 -15.83
CA ALA A 158 -19.42 12.79 -16.45
C ALA A 158 -20.52 12.27 -15.50
N GLY A 159 -21.80 12.50 -15.84
CA GLY A 159 -22.93 12.01 -15.06
C GLY A 159 -23.43 12.96 -13.96
N LYS A 160 -24.25 12.40 -13.06
CA LYS A 160 -24.79 13.07 -11.87
C LYS A 160 -23.67 13.40 -10.88
N HIS A 161 -23.82 14.50 -10.15
CA HIS A 161 -22.84 14.93 -9.16
C HIS A 161 -22.99 14.20 -7.82
N PRO A 162 -21.91 13.68 -7.22
CA PRO A 162 -21.98 13.00 -5.93
C PRO A 162 -22.33 13.98 -4.80
N VAL A 163 -23.27 13.59 -3.93
CA VAL A 163 -23.64 14.33 -2.72
C VAL A 163 -23.65 13.41 -1.49
N THR A 164 -23.31 13.98 -0.34
CA THR A 164 -23.26 13.26 0.94
C THR A 164 -24.46 13.53 1.85
N ASN A 165 -25.37 14.42 1.43
CA ASN A 165 -26.66 14.64 2.08
C ASN A 165 -27.76 14.03 1.20
N LYS A 166 -28.51 13.07 1.74
CA LYS A 166 -29.58 12.37 1.02
C LYS A 166 -30.66 13.33 0.49
N ASN A 167 -30.93 14.42 1.21
CA ASN A 167 -31.92 15.43 0.81
C ASN A 167 -31.46 16.31 -0.36
N ALA A 168 -30.18 16.25 -0.73
CA ALA A 168 -29.64 16.97 -1.88
C ALA A 168 -29.65 16.13 -3.17
N ALA A 169 -30.09 14.86 -3.11
CA ALA A 169 -30.26 14.01 -4.28
C ALA A 169 -31.32 14.60 -5.23
N SER A 170 -31.06 14.56 -6.53
CA SER A 170 -31.93 15.12 -7.57
C SER A 170 -31.57 14.53 -8.94
N ASP A 171 -32.24 14.96 -10.01
CA ASP A 171 -31.90 14.53 -11.37
C ASP A 171 -30.45 14.85 -11.75
N ALA A 172 -29.86 15.90 -11.15
CA ALA A 172 -28.48 16.30 -11.38
C ALA A 172 -27.49 15.78 -10.31
N CYS A 173 -27.98 15.23 -9.20
CA CYS A 173 -27.14 14.84 -8.05
C CYS A 173 -27.46 13.42 -7.56
N ILE A 174 -26.43 12.61 -7.35
CA ILE A 174 -26.55 11.24 -6.84
C ILE A 174 -26.06 11.17 -5.40
N TYR A 175 -26.88 10.62 -4.50
CA TYR A 175 -26.45 10.36 -3.14
C TYR A 175 -25.50 9.17 -3.10
N ILE A 176 -24.28 9.39 -2.65
CA ILE A 176 -23.23 8.35 -2.62
C ILE A 176 -22.99 7.77 -1.23
N GLY A 177 -23.63 8.28 -0.18
CA GLY A 177 -23.40 7.87 1.20
C GLY A 177 -23.03 9.04 2.11
N GLY A 178 -23.08 8.83 3.42
CA GLY A 178 -22.64 9.84 4.39
C GLY A 178 -21.12 9.90 4.48
N LEU A 179 -20.58 11.06 4.85
CA LEU A 179 -19.19 11.10 5.34
C LEU A 179 -19.09 10.19 6.57
N PRO A 180 -18.06 9.32 6.67
CA PRO A 180 -17.89 8.47 7.85
C PRO A 180 -17.86 9.37 9.10
N GLY A 181 -18.59 8.99 10.15
CA GLY A 181 -18.35 9.56 11.49
C GLY A 181 -17.36 8.72 12.31
N ILE A 182 -17.27 7.42 11.97
CA ILE A 182 -16.33 6.39 12.42
C ILE A 182 -16.29 5.42 11.23
N ILE A 183 -15.12 5.04 10.71
CA ILE A 183 -15.05 3.97 9.70
C ILE A 183 -15.25 2.65 10.43
N THR A 184 -16.40 2.02 10.21
CA THR A 184 -16.70 0.70 10.79
C THR A 184 -16.44 -0.45 9.82
N GLU A 185 -16.26 -0.15 8.53
CA GLU A 185 -16.06 -1.14 7.47
C GLU A 185 -14.94 -0.70 6.54
N MET A 186 -13.76 -1.30 6.71
CA MET A 186 -12.67 -1.23 5.73
C MET A 186 -12.91 -2.32 4.68
N HIS A 187 -13.73 -2.05 3.67
CA HIS A 187 -13.68 -2.85 2.43
C HIS A 187 -12.55 -2.31 1.55
N GLU A 188 -11.32 -2.40 2.04
CA GLU A 188 -10.17 -2.36 1.14
C GLU A 188 -10.03 -3.74 0.50
N PRO A 189 -9.81 -3.85 -0.83
CA PRO A 189 -9.44 -5.12 -1.42
C PRO A 189 -8.20 -5.66 -0.70
N ALA A 190 -8.22 -6.94 -0.34
CA ALA A 190 -7.20 -7.59 0.48
C ALA A 190 -5.80 -7.09 0.12
N ARG A 191 -5.22 -6.28 1.02
CA ARG A 191 -3.85 -5.79 0.83
C ARG A 191 -2.95 -7.00 0.63
N ARG A 192 -2.04 -6.90 -0.34
CA ARG A 192 -0.88 -7.78 -0.38
C ARG A 192 -0.24 -7.74 1.01
N ARG A 193 0.32 -8.85 1.50
CA ARG A 193 0.99 -8.93 2.83
C ARG A 193 2.17 -7.96 3.00
N GLU A 194 2.41 -7.08 2.03
CA GLU A 194 3.43 -6.05 1.97
C GLU A 194 3.17 -4.97 3.02
N TRP A 195 4.23 -4.52 3.69
CA TRP A 195 4.18 -3.45 4.68
C TRP A 195 5.34 -2.49 4.46
N ASN A 196 5.04 -1.20 4.48
CA ASN A 196 6.04 -0.15 4.52
C ASN A 196 5.63 0.93 5.53
N PRO A 197 6.61 1.54 6.23
CA PRO A 197 6.34 2.45 7.35
C PRO A 197 5.68 3.75 6.91
N PHE A 198 5.91 4.17 5.67
CA PHE A 198 5.37 5.41 5.10
C PHE A 198 3.85 5.33 4.91
N SER A 199 3.36 4.30 4.21
CA SER A 199 1.93 4.04 4.05
C SER A 199 1.26 3.81 5.40
N HIS A 200 1.84 2.98 6.26
CA HIS A 200 1.29 2.69 7.57
C HIS A 200 1.10 3.95 8.43
N TYR A 201 2.08 4.86 8.44
CA TYR A 201 1.94 6.13 9.16
C TYR A 201 0.83 7.00 8.58
N LEU A 202 0.79 7.16 7.25
CA LEU A 202 -0.21 7.97 6.56
C LEU A 202 -1.64 7.42 6.75
N ASP A 203 -1.80 6.10 6.74
CA ASP A 203 -3.06 5.42 6.99
C ASP A 203 -3.51 5.60 8.44
N ASN A 204 -2.60 5.46 9.41
CA ASN A 204 -2.90 5.70 10.81
C ASN A 204 -3.31 7.16 11.07
N GLN A 205 -2.59 8.12 10.48
CA GLN A 205 -2.95 9.53 10.57
C GLN A 205 -4.34 9.76 9.98
N THR A 206 -4.65 9.19 8.81
CA THR A 206 -5.97 9.26 8.19
C THR A 206 -7.05 8.68 9.11
N ALA A 207 -6.82 7.51 9.69
CA ALA A 207 -7.75 6.85 10.61
C ALA A 207 -7.99 7.66 11.89
N GLU A 208 -6.93 8.22 12.50
CA GLU A 208 -7.06 9.08 13.68
C GLU A 208 -7.85 10.34 13.39
N PHE A 209 -7.59 10.95 12.24
CA PHE A 209 -8.23 12.17 11.79
C PHE A 209 -9.74 11.95 11.56
N ILE A 210 -10.09 10.84 10.90
CA ILE A 210 -11.48 10.42 10.71
C ILE A 210 -12.15 10.11 12.05
N ARG A 211 -11.46 9.42 12.97
CA ARG A 211 -11.99 9.13 14.32
C ARG A 211 -12.31 10.41 15.10
N LYS A 212 -11.49 11.45 14.96
CA LYS A 212 -11.71 12.76 15.61
C LYS A 212 -12.80 13.59 14.96
N LYS A 213 -13.34 13.16 13.80
CA LYS A 213 -14.29 13.91 12.97
C LYS A 213 -13.79 15.30 12.57
N ASP A 214 -12.48 15.45 12.49
CA ASP A 214 -11.82 16.75 12.31
C ASP A 214 -11.68 17.10 10.83
N TYR A 215 -12.72 16.87 10.03
CA TYR A 215 -12.66 17.09 8.58
C TYR A 215 -12.45 18.57 8.29
N PRO A 216 -11.30 19.01 7.75
CA PRO A 216 -11.12 20.41 7.46
C PRO A 216 -12.01 20.74 6.26
N SER A 217 -12.36 22.02 6.21
CA SER A 217 -12.87 22.60 4.97
C SER A 217 -11.88 22.27 3.85
N ALA A 218 -12.37 21.75 2.73
CA ALA A 218 -11.55 21.55 1.53
C ALA A 218 -11.06 22.91 1.03
N LEU A 219 -9.99 23.42 1.64
CA LEU A 219 -9.32 24.60 1.18
C LEU A 219 -8.75 24.25 -0.19
N SER A 220 -9.26 24.97 -1.19
CA SER A 220 -8.68 25.04 -2.51
C SER A 220 -7.27 25.60 -2.36
N ALA A 221 -6.28 24.73 -2.24
CA ALA A 221 -4.88 25.08 -2.46
C ALA A 221 -4.57 24.80 -3.94
N PRO A 222 -4.78 25.77 -4.86
CA PRO A 222 -4.63 25.56 -6.31
C PRO A 222 -3.19 25.23 -6.76
N SER A 223 -2.23 25.17 -5.83
CA SER A 223 -0.80 24.90 -6.06
C SER A 223 -0.31 23.56 -5.53
N ALA A 224 -1.16 22.76 -4.86
CA ALA A 224 -0.72 21.54 -4.21
C ALA A 224 -0.82 20.29 -5.10
N ASN A 225 0.26 19.51 -5.12
CA ASN A 225 0.40 18.29 -5.90
C ASN A 225 -0.72 17.25 -5.57
N PRO A 226 -1.39 16.62 -6.57
CA PRO A 226 -2.42 15.59 -6.42
C PRO A 226 -2.06 14.46 -5.49
N PHE A 227 -0.78 14.10 -5.42
CA PHE A 227 -0.27 13.06 -4.52
C PHE A 227 -0.33 13.46 -3.05
N ILE A 228 -0.29 14.77 -2.79
CA ILE A 228 -0.43 15.35 -1.46
C ILE A 228 -1.90 15.67 -1.19
N ILE A 229 -2.76 15.88 -2.19
CA ILE A 229 -4.19 16.20 -1.99
C ILE A 229 -4.89 15.26 -1.00
N PRO A 230 -4.68 13.92 -1.05
CA PRO A 230 -5.16 13.01 -0.03
C PRO A 230 -4.77 13.38 1.40
N TYR A 231 -3.64 14.03 1.61
CA TYR A 231 -3.06 14.32 2.93
C TYR A 231 -2.97 15.83 3.22
N LEU A 232 -3.32 16.71 2.26
CA LEU A 232 -3.26 18.17 2.41
C LEU A 232 -4.10 18.67 3.55
N HIS A 233 -5.25 18.04 3.73
CA HIS A 233 -6.23 18.40 4.73
C HIS A 233 -5.66 18.13 6.15
N MET A 234 -4.95 17.02 6.34
CA MET A 234 -4.18 16.73 7.56
C MET A 234 -2.94 17.63 7.68
N LEU A 235 -2.25 17.92 6.57
CA LEU A 235 -1.06 18.79 6.59
C LEU A 235 -1.45 20.19 7.03
N HIS A 236 -2.57 20.68 6.50
CA HIS A 236 -3.12 21.98 6.82
C HIS A 236 -3.55 22.06 8.28
N HIS A 237 -4.22 21.01 8.78
CA HIS A 237 -4.54 20.93 10.21
C HIS A 237 -3.27 21.09 11.08
N HIS A 238 -2.19 20.36 10.77
CA HIS A 238 -0.94 20.51 11.53
C HIS A 238 -0.28 21.88 11.32
N GLU A 239 -0.39 22.48 10.13
CA GLU A 239 0.08 23.84 9.83
C GLU A 239 -0.67 24.91 10.63
N GLU A 240 -2.00 24.82 10.74
CA GLU A 240 -2.84 25.69 11.58
C GLU A 240 -2.46 25.60 13.06
N HIS A 241 -2.07 24.41 13.52
CA HIS A 241 -1.64 24.16 14.89
C HIS A 241 -0.12 24.39 15.11
N MET A 242 0.61 24.81 14.07
CA MET A 242 2.07 24.98 14.07
C MET A 242 2.86 23.74 14.55
N ASP A 243 2.34 22.53 14.32
CA ASP A 243 2.98 21.27 14.72
C ASP A 243 4.07 20.87 13.71
N ARG A 244 5.23 21.51 13.84
CA ARG A 244 6.39 21.30 12.95
C ARG A 244 6.82 19.83 12.85
N GLY A 245 6.72 19.08 13.95
CA GLY A 245 7.14 17.69 13.99
C GLY A 245 6.25 16.78 13.14
N GLN A 246 4.93 16.96 13.23
CA GLN A 246 3.99 16.18 12.43
C GLN A 246 3.99 16.59 10.95
N ILE A 247 4.16 17.89 10.66
CA ILE A 247 4.34 18.38 9.28
C ILE A 247 5.56 17.72 8.64
N GLU A 248 6.68 17.67 9.35
CA GLU A 248 7.90 17.04 8.86
C GLU A 248 7.70 15.54 8.64
N LYS A 249 7.16 14.80 9.63
CA LYS A 249 6.85 13.36 9.49
C LYS A 249 5.95 13.06 8.32
N MET A 250 4.92 13.87 8.10
CA MET A 250 3.99 13.68 7.00
C MET A 250 4.64 13.94 5.65
N ARG A 251 5.39 15.05 5.51
CA ARG A 251 6.14 15.34 4.28
C ARG A 251 7.17 14.25 3.97
N MET A 252 7.88 13.77 4.99
CA MET A 252 8.82 12.65 4.88
C MET A 252 8.12 11.35 4.48
N SER A 253 6.94 11.09 5.03
CA SER A 253 6.16 9.89 4.69
C SER A 253 5.60 9.94 3.28
N LEU A 254 5.18 11.12 2.82
CA LEU A 254 4.79 11.33 1.44
C LEU A 254 5.99 11.06 0.53
N LEU A 255 7.13 11.72 0.74
CA LEU A 255 8.34 11.48 -0.06
C LEU A 255 8.74 10.00 -0.09
N GLY A 256 8.75 9.35 1.07
CA GLY A 256 9.11 7.95 1.22
C GLY A 256 8.14 6.98 0.52
N LEU A 257 6.84 7.27 0.53
CA LEU A 257 5.81 6.48 -0.14
C LEU A 257 6.04 6.36 -1.65
N PHE A 258 6.57 7.41 -2.28
CA PHE A 258 6.83 7.41 -3.72
C PHE A 258 8.21 6.91 -4.09
N SER A 259 9.06 6.59 -3.11
CA SER A 259 10.40 6.08 -3.35
C SER A 259 10.49 4.57 -3.09
N SER A 260 11.22 3.83 -3.93
CA SER A 260 11.72 2.52 -3.51
C SER A 260 12.63 2.74 -2.31
N PHE A 261 12.47 1.96 -1.23
CA PHE A 261 13.22 2.21 0.01
C PHE A 261 14.34 1.15 0.20
N PRO A 262 15.59 1.55 0.51
CA PRO A 262 16.06 2.94 0.68
C PRO A 262 16.07 3.71 -0.65
N PRO A 263 15.73 5.02 -0.63
CA PRO A 263 15.60 5.79 -1.85
C PRO A 263 16.96 6.13 -2.44
N THR A 264 17.08 6.00 -3.76
CA THR A 264 18.28 6.45 -4.45
C THR A 264 18.33 7.97 -4.50
N ARG A 265 19.56 8.53 -4.52
CA ARG A 265 19.79 9.98 -4.57
C ARG A 265 19.12 10.62 -5.79
N GLU A 266 19.28 10.01 -6.96
CA GLU A 266 18.74 10.49 -8.22
C GLU A 266 17.21 10.50 -8.20
N PHE A 267 16.60 9.45 -7.65
CA PHE A 267 15.16 9.35 -7.52
C PHE A 267 14.59 10.46 -6.63
N MET A 268 15.20 10.70 -5.46
CA MET A 268 14.76 11.76 -4.54
C MET A 268 14.94 13.17 -5.14
N GLN A 269 16.00 13.38 -5.92
CA GLN A 269 16.20 14.65 -6.64
C GLN A 269 15.15 14.86 -7.74
N GLY A 270 14.82 13.81 -8.50
CA GLY A 270 13.75 13.86 -9.49
C GLY A 270 12.38 14.12 -8.86
N LEU A 271 12.06 13.43 -7.76
CA LEU A 271 10.82 13.63 -7.01
C LEU A 271 10.73 15.07 -6.46
N ARG A 272 11.83 15.59 -5.91
CA ARG A 272 11.92 16.99 -5.43
C ARG A 272 11.60 17.99 -6.53
N ALA A 273 12.22 17.84 -7.70
CA ALA A 273 12.01 18.72 -8.84
C ALA A 273 10.56 18.63 -9.34
N ALA A 274 10.02 17.42 -9.46
CA ALA A 274 8.64 17.19 -9.87
C ALA A 274 7.63 17.81 -8.88
N TRP A 275 7.94 17.80 -7.59
CA TRP A 275 7.04 18.25 -6.53
C TRP A 275 7.27 19.69 -6.07
N LYS A 276 8.25 20.39 -6.66
CA LYS A 276 8.61 21.79 -6.30
C LYS A 276 8.86 21.95 -4.79
N MET A 277 9.54 20.98 -4.17
CA MET A 277 9.88 21.05 -2.74
C MET A 277 11.24 21.72 -2.56
N ASP A 278 11.26 22.83 -1.81
CA ASP A 278 12.48 23.65 -1.66
C ASP A 278 13.51 23.01 -0.72
N SER A 279 13.10 22.16 0.20
CA SER A 279 14.00 21.45 1.13
C SER A 279 13.53 20.03 1.45
N VAL A 280 14.50 19.15 1.64
CA VAL A 280 14.36 17.86 2.30
C VAL A 280 15.27 17.95 3.53
N PRO A 281 14.90 17.42 4.71
CA PRO A 281 15.87 17.16 5.76
C PRO A 281 17.06 16.39 5.16
N GLU A 282 18.30 16.77 5.51
CA GLU A 282 19.52 16.40 4.78
C GLU A 282 19.85 14.88 4.68
N ASP A 283 19.03 13.98 5.21
CA ASP A 283 19.46 12.63 5.56
C ASP A 283 19.08 11.50 4.59
N PHE A 284 18.38 11.73 3.48
CA PHE A 284 18.04 10.63 2.54
C PHE A 284 19.17 10.21 1.58
N ARG A 285 20.27 10.96 1.52
CA ARG A 285 21.36 10.68 0.58
C ARG A 285 22.21 9.53 1.12
N GLY A 286 21.91 8.30 0.70
CA GLY A 286 22.71 7.14 1.06
C GLY A 286 22.46 6.65 2.49
N LEU A 287 21.19 6.56 2.90
CA LEU A 287 20.81 5.92 4.15
C LEU A 287 21.39 4.50 4.16
N ASP A 288 22.31 4.25 5.08
CA ASP A 288 22.71 2.90 5.44
C ASP A 288 21.56 2.21 6.18
N PHE A 289 21.71 0.91 6.45
CA PHE A 289 20.69 0.14 7.16
C PHE A 289 20.30 0.78 8.51
N THR A 290 21.28 1.31 9.23
CA THR A 290 21.09 1.97 10.52
C THR A 290 20.22 3.24 10.39
N GLY A 291 20.56 4.11 9.44
CA GLY A 291 19.79 5.32 9.14
C GLY A 291 18.38 4.98 8.68
N ALA A 292 18.23 3.98 7.82
CA ALA A 292 16.94 3.48 7.35
C ALA A 292 16.06 2.99 8.50
N LEU A 293 16.62 2.20 9.42
CA LEU A 293 15.89 1.69 10.57
C LEU A 293 15.55 2.80 11.59
N ARG A 294 16.45 3.77 11.79
CA ARG A 294 16.20 4.95 12.62
C ARG A 294 15.05 5.78 12.06
N LEU A 295 15.03 6.02 10.75
CA LEU A 295 13.96 6.73 10.07
C LEU A 295 12.64 5.97 10.24
N ARG A 296 12.63 4.65 10.03
CA ARG A 296 11.46 3.82 10.28
C ARG A 296 10.95 3.98 11.73
N LYS A 297 11.82 3.88 12.73
CA LYS A 297 11.46 4.01 14.17
C LYS A 297 10.87 5.39 14.50
N TRP A 298 11.30 6.45 13.81
CA TRP A 298 10.75 7.79 13.98
C TRP A 298 9.35 7.94 13.37
N ILE A 299 9.11 7.32 12.22
CA ILE A 299 7.82 7.36 11.51
C ILE A 299 6.80 6.44 12.19
N VAL A 300 7.15 5.16 12.36
CA VAL A 300 6.35 4.15 13.07
C VAL A 300 7.19 3.61 14.23
N PRO A 301 6.88 3.99 15.48
CA PRO A 301 7.55 3.44 16.66
C PRO A 301 7.42 1.92 16.73
N LEU A 302 8.42 1.25 17.31
CA LEU A 302 8.36 -0.18 17.57
C LEU A 302 7.39 -0.47 18.71
N GLU A 303 6.55 -1.48 18.51
CA GLU A 303 5.73 -2.05 19.56
C GLU A 303 6.56 -2.97 20.46
N ARG A 304 5.96 -3.34 21.60
CA ARG A 304 6.59 -4.30 22.51
C ARG A 304 6.81 -5.63 21.79
N ASP A 305 8.00 -6.20 21.95
CA ASP A 305 8.40 -7.49 21.37
C ASP A 305 8.45 -7.51 19.83
N GLU A 306 8.31 -6.36 19.16
CA GLU A 306 8.44 -6.23 17.72
C GLU A 306 9.91 -6.30 17.27
N LEU A 307 10.17 -7.09 16.24
CA LEU A 307 11.47 -7.14 15.59
C LEU A 307 11.68 -5.88 14.73
N PRO A 308 12.87 -5.25 14.76
CA PRO A 308 13.14 -4.04 14.00
C PRO A 308 13.35 -4.35 12.52
N VAL A 309 12.25 -4.52 11.80
CA VAL A 309 12.21 -4.68 10.35
C VAL A 309 11.72 -3.38 9.72
N PHE A 310 12.41 -2.93 8.68
CA PHE A 310 12.13 -1.62 8.08
C PHE A 310 11.01 -1.67 7.03
N SER A 311 10.89 -2.74 6.24
CA SER A 311 9.79 -2.99 5.31
C SER A 311 9.64 -4.49 5.06
N TRP A 312 8.49 -4.90 4.54
CA TRP A 312 8.24 -6.26 4.11
C TRP A 312 7.54 -6.27 2.74
N PRO A 313 7.99 -7.08 1.76
CA PRO A 313 9.21 -7.87 1.74
C PRO A 313 10.48 -7.02 1.97
N PRO A 314 11.59 -7.63 2.43
CA PRO A 314 12.82 -6.89 2.66
C PRO A 314 13.42 -6.38 1.35
N SER A 315 14.04 -5.20 1.40
CA SER A 315 14.92 -4.75 0.32
C SER A 315 16.24 -5.51 0.38
N MET A 316 16.67 -6.02 -0.76
CA MET A 316 17.99 -6.65 -0.91
C MET A 316 19.13 -5.62 -1.00
N SER A 317 18.83 -4.32 -0.96
CA SER A 317 19.83 -3.25 -1.05
C SER A 317 20.81 -3.21 0.13
N PHE A 318 20.50 -3.90 1.23
CA PHE A 318 21.36 -3.98 2.43
C PHE A 318 21.98 -5.36 2.61
N GLU A 319 21.90 -6.24 1.60
CA GLU A 319 22.49 -7.58 1.68
C GLU A 319 23.98 -7.46 1.98
N LEU A 320 24.42 -8.17 3.01
CA LEU A 320 25.83 -8.24 3.38
C LEU A 320 26.50 -9.39 2.64
N ASP A 321 27.75 -9.18 2.19
CA ASP A 321 28.57 -10.29 1.66
C ASP A 321 28.82 -11.36 2.73
N ARG A 322 28.95 -10.92 3.99
CA ARG A 322 29.25 -11.76 5.13
C ARG A 322 28.53 -11.29 6.39
N LEU A 323 27.94 -12.25 7.10
CA LEU A 323 27.24 -12.05 8.36
C LEU A 323 27.92 -12.93 9.42
N ASP A 324 28.47 -12.29 10.45
CA ASP A 324 29.14 -12.97 11.56
C ASP A 324 28.28 -12.91 12.82
N LEU A 325 27.82 -14.06 13.29
CA LEU A 325 27.09 -14.17 14.53
C LEU A 325 28.07 -14.09 15.71
N VAL A 326 27.77 -13.24 16.68
CA VAL A 326 28.59 -13.04 17.89
C VAL A 326 27.73 -13.09 19.14
N GLN A 327 28.31 -13.53 20.26
CA GLN A 327 27.65 -13.53 21.56
C GLN A 327 28.33 -12.52 22.49
N GLU A 328 27.55 -11.58 23.03
CA GLU A 328 28.02 -10.58 24.00
C GLU A 328 27.06 -10.55 25.19
N ARG A 329 27.58 -10.65 26.41
CA ARG A 329 26.82 -10.48 27.67
C ARG A 329 25.51 -11.30 27.69
N ARG A 330 25.57 -12.55 27.20
CA ARG A 330 24.47 -13.54 27.07
C ARG A 330 23.48 -13.34 25.91
N ASN A 331 23.62 -12.27 25.11
CA ASN A 331 22.80 -12.07 23.93
C ASN A 331 23.59 -12.30 22.64
N TRP A 332 22.93 -12.89 21.66
CA TRP A 332 23.42 -13.00 20.30
C TRP A 332 23.18 -11.71 19.53
N GLY A 333 24.04 -11.44 18.55
CA GLY A 333 23.95 -10.31 17.64
C GLY A 333 24.75 -10.55 16.36
N ILE A 334 24.68 -9.61 15.43
CA ILE A 334 25.48 -9.62 14.19
C ILE A 334 26.66 -8.67 14.36
N ALA A 335 27.89 -9.09 14.07
CA ALA A 335 29.06 -8.24 14.26
C ALA A 335 29.01 -6.96 13.41
N GLN A 336 28.45 -7.07 12.20
CA GLN A 336 28.33 -5.98 11.22
C GLN A 336 27.28 -4.93 11.61
N THR A 337 26.40 -5.20 12.58
CA THR A 337 25.33 -4.25 12.96
C THR A 337 24.97 -4.34 14.44
N ARG A 338 24.74 -3.19 15.07
CA ARG A 338 24.36 -3.10 16.50
C ARG A 338 22.85 -3.01 16.71
N GLU A 339 22.06 -3.07 15.64
CA GLU A 339 20.64 -2.70 15.66
C GLU A 339 19.71 -3.70 16.36
N PHE A 340 20.14 -4.95 16.50
CA PHE A 340 19.34 -5.98 17.13
C PHE A 340 20.19 -7.01 17.86
N ARG A 341 19.72 -7.40 19.05
CA ARG A 341 20.29 -8.46 19.87
C ARG A 341 19.18 -9.26 20.53
N HIS A 342 19.40 -10.56 20.69
CA HIS A 342 18.40 -11.45 21.29
C HIS A 342 19.05 -12.60 22.08
N ALA A 343 18.34 -13.16 23.05
CA ALA A 343 18.81 -14.30 23.83
C ALA A 343 19.02 -15.58 22.97
N HIS A 344 18.35 -15.66 21.82
CA HIS A 344 18.39 -16.82 20.93
C HIS A 344 19.01 -16.47 19.58
N ALA A 345 20.02 -17.26 19.17
CA ALA A 345 20.74 -17.10 17.91
C ALA A 345 19.84 -17.19 16.68
N TRP A 346 18.86 -18.10 16.66
CA TRP A 346 17.95 -18.27 15.52
C TRP A 346 17.10 -17.02 15.28
N VAL A 347 16.69 -16.31 16.34
CA VAL A 347 15.90 -15.07 16.23
C VAL A 347 16.74 -13.98 15.56
N VAL A 348 18.03 -13.87 15.91
CA VAL A 348 18.95 -12.89 15.30
C VAL A 348 19.18 -13.20 13.82
N LEU A 349 19.41 -14.47 13.47
CA LEU A 349 19.60 -14.89 12.08
C LEU A 349 18.33 -14.69 11.24
N THR A 350 17.17 -15.02 11.80
CA THR A 350 15.88 -14.81 11.15
C THR A 350 15.60 -13.33 10.97
N TRP A 351 15.83 -12.51 12.00
CA TRP A 351 15.73 -11.05 11.89
C TRP A 351 16.62 -10.50 10.79
N ALA A 352 17.88 -10.95 10.69
CA ALA A 352 18.79 -10.47 9.66
C ALA A 352 18.28 -10.80 8.23
N ALA A 353 17.68 -11.97 8.02
CA ALA A 353 17.03 -12.31 6.76
C ALA A 353 15.77 -11.45 6.51
N LEU A 354 14.91 -11.30 7.52
CA LEU A 354 13.70 -10.46 7.46
C LEU A 354 13.99 -8.98 7.23
N ALA A 355 15.17 -8.51 7.67
CA ALA A 355 15.62 -7.14 7.51
C ALA A 355 16.42 -6.92 6.22
N GLY A 356 16.61 -7.95 5.38
CA GLY A 356 17.34 -7.87 4.11
C GLY A 356 18.86 -7.86 4.22
N LEU A 357 19.41 -8.15 5.40
CA LEU A 357 20.85 -8.24 5.64
C LEU A 357 21.45 -9.58 5.20
N ALA A 358 20.63 -10.64 5.19
CA ALA A 358 21.03 -11.98 4.76
C ALA A 358 20.25 -12.40 3.51
N GLY A 359 20.96 -12.57 2.39
CA GLY A 359 20.40 -12.98 1.11
C GLY A 359 21.08 -14.23 0.53
N ARG A 360 20.99 -14.38 -0.80
CA ARG A 360 21.51 -15.56 -1.51
C ARG A 360 23.03 -15.60 -1.56
N ALA A 361 23.68 -14.44 -1.63
CA ALA A 361 25.13 -14.32 -1.69
C ALA A 361 25.77 -14.27 -0.30
N THR A 362 25.02 -13.90 0.74
CA THR A 362 25.53 -13.77 2.10
C THR A 362 26.13 -15.06 2.66
N ARG A 363 27.39 -14.98 3.10
CA ARG A 363 28.04 -16.03 3.88
C ARG A 363 27.79 -15.84 5.37
N ILE A 364 27.13 -16.81 6.00
CA ILE A 364 26.87 -16.80 7.45
C ILE A 364 28.01 -17.53 8.16
N THR A 365 28.59 -16.91 9.18
CA THR A 365 29.54 -17.56 10.08
C THR A 365 29.09 -17.44 11.54
N ALA A 366 29.45 -18.44 12.34
CA ALA A 366 29.10 -18.52 13.76
C ALA A 366 30.30 -19.02 14.57
N PRO A 367 30.35 -18.77 15.89
CA PRO A 367 31.39 -19.32 16.76
C PRO A 367 31.34 -20.85 16.74
N ARG A 368 32.50 -21.51 16.90
CA ARG A 368 32.61 -22.99 16.78
C ARG A 368 31.68 -23.77 17.73
N GLU A 369 31.33 -23.18 18.86
CA GLU A 369 30.42 -23.77 19.87
C GLU A 369 28.97 -23.86 19.37
N LEU A 370 28.59 -23.01 18.41
CA LEU A 370 27.28 -23.06 17.77
C LEU A 370 27.37 -23.91 16.52
N HIS A 371 26.96 -25.18 16.64
CA HIS A 371 26.92 -26.13 15.52
C HIS A 371 25.83 -25.73 14.53
N MET A 372 26.18 -24.92 13.54
CA MET A 372 25.27 -24.42 12.50
C MET A 372 25.31 -25.33 11.27
N LYS A 373 24.14 -25.65 10.70
CA LYS A 373 24.07 -26.48 9.49
C LYS A 373 24.73 -25.75 8.31
N PRO A 374 25.45 -26.47 7.42
CA PRO A 374 26.00 -25.87 6.20
C PRO A 374 24.93 -25.23 5.29
N SER A 375 23.69 -25.74 5.34
CA SER A 375 22.54 -25.23 4.60
C SER A 375 21.76 -24.12 5.30
N ALA A 376 22.21 -23.60 6.45
CA ALA A 376 21.46 -22.63 7.26
C ALA A 376 20.98 -21.41 6.47
N ARG A 377 21.79 -20.89 5.54
CA ARG A 377 21.37 -19.80 4.64
C ARG A 377 20.15 -20.17 3.80
N ASN A 378 20.19 -21.34 3.15
CA ASN A 378 19.08 -21.78 2.29
C ASN A 378 17.81 -22.01 3.12
N ILE A 379 17.95 -22.60 4.32
CA ILE A 379 16.85 -22.81 5.26
C ILE A 379 16.22 -21.47 5.70
N LEU A 380 17.03 -20.43 5.96
CA LEU A 380 16.51 -19.08 6.25
C LEU A 380 15.71 -18.53 5.07
N LEU A 381 16.24 -18.63 3.85
CA LEU A 381 15.58 -18.12 2.64
C LEU A 381 14.29 -18.88 2.33
N GLU A 382 14.27 -20.20 2.50
CA GLU A 382 13.06 -21.02 2.41
C GLU A 382 11.99 -20.58 3.42
N GLY A 383 12.41 -20.17 4.63
CA GLY A 383 11.52 -19.56 5.62
C GLY A 383 10.92 -18.23 5.16
N ILE A 384 11.72 -17.36 4.53
CA ILE A 384 11.24 -16.10 3.93
C ILE A 384 10.23 -16.39 2.82
N ASP A 385 10.55 -17.31 1.93
CA ASP A 385 9.66 -17.74 0.83
C ASP A 385 8.35 -18.31 1.38
N ALA A 386 8.41 -19.10 2.46
CA ALA A 386 7.23 -19.65 3.11
C ALA A 386 6.30 -18.55 3.67
N LEU A 387 6.85 -17.49 4.27
CA LEU A 387 6.06 -16.34 4.73
C LEU A 387 5.38 -15.61 3.57
N LEU A 388 6.10 -15.43 2.45
CA LEU A 388 5.55 -14.86 1.21
C LEU A 388 4.41 -15.74 0.64
N LEU A 389 4.54 -17.06 0.77
CA LEU A 389 3.56 -18.05 0.30
C LEU A 389 2.38 -18.30 1.26
N GLY A 390 2.25 -17.52 2.34
CA GLY A 390 1.06 -17.58 3.18
C GLY A 390 1.26 -18.16 4.58
N LYS A 391 2.50 -18.46 5.01
CA LYS A 391 2.77 -18.81 6.40
C LYS A 391 2.69 -17.59 7.32
N ASP A 392 2.22 -17.79 8.54
CA ASP A 392 1.95 -16.74 9.52
C ASP A 392 3.03 -16.69 10.61
N SER A 393 3.81 -17.75 10.76
CA SER A 393 4.85 -17.82 11.79
C SER A 393 6.05 -18.69 11.41
N LEU A 394 7.23 -18.25 11.83
CA LEU A 394 8.47 -19.01 11.81
C LEU A 394 8.78 -19.54 13.21
N ILE A 395 9.05 -20.85 13.30
CA ILE A 395 9.37 -21.51 14.56
C ILE A 395 10.73 -22.21 14.45
N PRO A 396 11.56 -22.24 15.49
CA PRO A 396 12.79 -23.01 15.50
C PRO A 396 12.49 -24.49 15.70
N GLN A 397 13.52 -25.34 15.48
CA GLN A 397 13.47 -26.78 15.77
C GLN A 397 13.15 -27.06 17.26
N ASP A 398 13.72 -26.28 18.18
CA ASP A 398 13.39 -26.33 19.60
C ASP A 398 12.27 -25.33 19.89
N HIS A 399 11.03 -25.79 19.78
CA HIS A 399 9.82 -24.97 19.91
C HIS A 399 9.66 -24.27 21.27
N LEU A 400 10.44 -24.65 22.28
CA LEU A 400 10.47 -23.95 23.58
C LEU A 400 11.15 -22.58 23.50
N GLN A 401 11.89 -22.31 22.43
CA GLN A 401 12.60 -21.04 22.21
C GLN A 401 11.71 -19.93 21.60
N GLY A 402 10.40 -20.20 21.48
CA GLY A 402 9.41 -19.22 21.01
C GLY A 402 9.17 -19.24 19.50
N ALA A 403 8.61 -18.15 18.99
CA ALA A 403 8.23 -17.98 17.58
C ALA A 403 8.35 -16.53 17.10
N ILE A 404 8.46 -16.36 15.79
CA ILE A 404 8.33 -15.07 15.12
C ILE A 404 7.04 -15.08 14.31
N HIS A 405 6.14 -14.13 14.59
CA HIS A 405 4.83 -14.00 13.95
C HIS A 405 4.82 -12.85 12.96
N LEU A 406 4.18 -13.07 11.82
CA LEU A 406 3.88 -12.03 10.84
C LEU A 406 2.45 -11.54 11.03
N LYS A 407 2.29 -10.28 11.43
CA LYS A 407 0.99 -9.62 11.57
C LYS A 407 1.00 -8.32 10.78
N GLU A 408 0.15 -8.20 9.77
CA GLU A 408 0.02 -7.00 8.94
C GLU A 408 1.38 -6.52 8.36
N GLY A 409 2.23 -7.48 7.98
CA GLY A 409 3.58 -7.23 7.44
C GLY A 409 4.65 -6.81 8.45
N ARG A 410 4.31 -6.79 9.75
CA ARG A 410 5.24 -6.56 10.87
C ARG A 410 5.55 -7.86 11.60
N PHE A 411 6.71 -7.91 12.27
CA PHE A 411 7.24 -9.13 12.85
C PHE A 411 7.35 -9.03 14.37
N PHE A 412 6.83 -10.02 15.09
CA PHE A 412 6.79 -10.03 16.56
C PHE A 412 7.37 -11.31 17.11
N PHE A 413 8.23 -11.20 18.12
CA PHE A 413 8.73 -12.36 18.86
C PHE A 413 7.77 -12.73 19.99
N SER A 414 7.43 -14.01 20.09
CA SER A 414 6.67 -14.58 21.20
C SER A 414 7.54 -15.57 21.96
N SER A 415 7.69 -15.38 23.27
CA SER A 415 8.46 -16.26 24.17
C SER A 415 7.66 -17.47 24.67
N GLY A 416 6.40 -17.59 24.28
CA GLY A 416 5.52 -18.66 24.77
C GLY A 416 6.05 -20.06 24.39
N PRO A 417 6.15 -21.01 25.33
CA PRO A 417 6.67 -22.37 25.07
C PRO A 417 5.75 -23.27 24.22
N PHE A 418 4.77 -22.69 23.52
CA PHE A 418 3.74 -23.40 22.76
C PHE A 418 3.41 -22.70 21.44
N ALA A 419 4.44 -22.29 20.69
CA ALA A 419 4.31 -21.91 19.30
C ALA A 419 3.61 -22.99 18.43
N ILE A 420 3.46 -24.23 18.92
CA ILE A 420 2.68 -25.32 18.30
C ILE A 420 1.16 -25.20 18.55
N LEU A 421 0.68 -24.60 19.66
CA LEU A 421 -0.75 -24.57 20.01
C LEU A 421 -1.53 -23.36 19.46
N GLU A 422 -0.85 -22.31 19.02
CA GLU A 422 -1.53 -21.19 18.37
C GLU A 422 -2.08 -21.60 17.00
N LYS A 423 -3.31 -21.20 16.65
CA LYS A 423 -3.87 -21.42 15.32
C LYS A 423 -3.08 -20.58 14.30
N GLY A 424 -2.63 -21.18 13.20
CA GLY A 424 -1.93 -20.47 12.12
C GLY A 424 -1.06 -21.40 11.25
N ASN A 425 -0.72 -20.95 10.04
CA ASN A 425 0.11 -21.71 9.12
C ASN A 425 1.59 -21.51 9.44
N LYS A 426 2.28 -22.57 9.88
CA LYS A 426 3.67 -22.46 10.40
C LYS A 426 4.71 -22.99 9.44
N HIS A 427 5.94 -22.51 9.59
CA HIS A 427 7.13 -23.07 8.95
C HIS A 427 8.26 -23.23 9.99
N CYS A 428 8.89 -24.40 10.01
CA CYS A 428 9.93 -24.75 10.95
C CYS A 428 11.32 -24.48 10.34
N ILE A 429 12.15 -23.70 11.04
CA ILE A 429 13.50 -23.35 10.63
C ILE A 429 14.50 -24.18 11.47
N GLU A 430 15.27 -25.04 10.80
CA GLU A 430 16.24 -25.93 11.44
C GLU A 430 17.69 -25.48 11.18
N LEU A 431 18.09 -24.33 11.74
CA LEU A 431 19.41 -23.73 11.47
C LEU A 431 20.60 -24.48 12.08
N PHE A 432 20.37 -25.22 13.15
CA PHE A 432 21.42 -25.81 13.97
C PHE A 432 21.44 -27.33 13.85
N GLU A 433 22.63 -27.91 13.98
CA GLU A 433 22.80 -29.35 14.07
C GLU A 433 22.27 -29.81 15.43
N THR A 434 21.33 -30.74 15.40
CA THR A 434 20.81 -31.34 16.62
C THR A 434 21.90 -32.23 17.22
N ILE A 435 22.52 -31.81 18.32
CA ILE A 435 23.36 -32.70 19.09
C ILE A 435 22.43 -33.75 19.71
N LYS A 436 22.29 -34.90 19.04
CA LYS A 436 21.73 -36.08 19.68
C LYS A 436 22.66 -36.42 20.85
N LYS A 437 22.26 -36.07 22.08
CA LYS A 437 22.89 -36.64 23.26
C LYS A 437 22.77 -38.16 23.13
N LYS A 438 23.87 -38.82 22.78
CA LYS A 438 24.02 -40.28 22.91
C LYS A 438 23.72 -40.61 24.38
N ALA A 439 22.73 -41.49 24.58
CA ALA A 439 22.52 -42.31 25.77
C ALA A 439 22.70 -41.64 27.14
N LEU A 440 21.61 -41.07 27.68
CA LEU A 440 21.35 -41.04 29.12
C LEU A 440 19.94 -41.61 29.31
N LEU A 441 19.82 -42.91 29.04
CA LEU A 441 18.63 -43.72 29.31
C LEU A 441 19.05 -45.02 30.03
N ASP A 442 20.06 -44.93 30.91
CA ASP A 442 20.40 -46.01 31.85
C ASP A 442 19.79 -45.82 33.25
N ASP A 443 19.05 -44.74 33.52
CA ASP A 443 18.51 -44.46 34.86
C ASP A 443 16.98 -44.55 35.00
N ILE A 444 16.29 -45.24 34.08
CA ILE A 444 14.89 -45.67 34.32
C ILE A 444 14.74 -47.18 34.04
N ASN A 445 15.61 -47.97 34.66
CA ASN A 445 15.26 -49.32 35.13
C ASN A 445 14.78 -49.30 36.60
N LEU A 446 14.24 -48.16 37.06
CA LEU A 446 13.48 -48.05 38.29
C LEU A 446 11.99 -48.06 37.98
N GLY A 447 11.46 -49.25 37.70
CA GLY A 447 10.02 -49.40 37.55
C GLY A 447 9.53 -50.63 36.81
N LYS A 448 10.12 -51.82 37.04
CA LYS A 448 9.50 -53.13 36.77
C LYS A 448 10.39 -54.22 37.36
N ASP A 449 10.25 -54.47 38.67
CA ASP A 449 10.37 -55.81 39.28
C ASP A 449 9.88 -55.77 40.73
N ARG A 450 8.66 -55.26 40.90
CA ARG A 450 7.75 -55.70 41.97
C ARG A 450 6.51 -56.30 41.31
N LYS A 451 6.59 -57.59 40.96
CA LYS A 451 5.55 -58.62 41.13
C LYS A 451 5.92 -59.92 40.39
N LYS A 452 5.99 -61.01 41.16
CA LYS A 452 6.23 -62.45 40.88
C LYS A 452 7.57 -62.86 41.49
N GLU A 453 7.66 -63.63 42.56
CA GLU A 453 6.72 -64.53 43.27
C GLU A 453 6.64 -64.23 44.77
#